data_AF-A0A8T4UGN8-F1
#
_entry.id   AF-A0A8T4UGN8-F1
#
_cell.length_a   1.000
_cell.length_b   1.000
_cell.length_c   1.000
_cell.angle_alpha   90.00
_cell.angle_beta   90.00
_cell.angle_gamma   90.00
#
_symmetry.space_group_name_H-M   'P 1'
#
loop_
_entity.id
_entity.type
_entity.pdbx_description
1 polymer ?
#
loop_
_entity_poly.entity_id
_entity_poly.type
_entity_poly.pdbx_seq_one_letter_code
_entity_poly.pdbx_strand_id
1 'polypeptide(L)' 'NSKNKGKIINYLPVSKDLVKCTIMMDDATVVEAIAEPDTKNVKVDDKIQAERFAFLRLDSITKGKYNFWFTHK' A
#
# COMPACT_ATOMS: atom_id res chain seq x y z
N ASN A 1 -0.62 -30.18 -11.67
CA ASN A 1 -0.67 -29.08 -12.65
C ASN A 1 -2.11 -28.84 -13.09
N SER A 2 -2.80 -27.80 -12.59
CA SER A 2 -4.15 -27.47 -13.06
C SER A 2 -4.09 -26.89 -14.48
N LYS A 3 -5.09 -27.21 -15.32
CA LYS A 3 -5.20 -26.71 -16.70
C LYS A 3 -5.49 -25.20 -16.76
N ASN A 4 -6.19 -24.66 -15.75
CA ASN A 4 -6.45 -23.23 -15.61
C ASN A 4 -5.54 -22.66 -14.51
N LYS A 5 -4.36 -22.16 -14.91
CA LYS A 5 -3.49 -21.38 -14.05
C LYS A 5 -4.08 -19.98 -13.87
N GLY A 6 -4.98 -19.83 -12.91
CA GLY A 6 -5.55 -18.52 -12.56
C GLY A 6 -4.45 -17.53 -12.17
N LYS A 7 -4.61 -16.25 -12.52
CA LYS A 7 -3.74 -15.18 -12.01
C LYS A 7 -4.20 -14.82 -10.60
N ILE A 8 -3.27 -14.79 -9.64
CA ILE A 8 -3.54 -14.30 -8.28
C ILE A 8 -3.51 -12.76 -8.32
N ILE A 9 -4.48 -12.13 -7.68
CA ILE A 9 -4.62 -10.67 -7.56
C ILE A 9 -4.85 -10.35 -6.09
N ASN A 10 -4.20 -9.30 -5.59
CA ASN A 10 -4.49 -8.77 -4.26
C ASN A 10 -5.81 -8.00 -4.30
N TYR A 11 -6.66 -8.16 -3.29
CA TYR A 11 -7.94 -7.45 -3.18
C TYR A 11 -8.22 -7.04 -1.74
N LEU A 12 -8.96 -5.95 -1.55
CA LEU A 12 -9.46 -5.54 -0.24
C LEU A 12 -10.99 -5.55 -0.22
N PRO A 13 -11.63 -6.08 0.83
CA PRO A 13 -13.08 -5.94 1.00
C PRO A 13 -13.44 -4.47 1.25
N VAL A 14 -14.53 -4.01 0.65
CA VAL A 14 -15.04 -2.65 0.88
C VAL A 14 -15.45 -2.52 2.35
N SER A 15 -14.80 -1.60 3.07
CA SER A 15 -15.07 -1.33 4.47
C SER A 15 -14.90 0.17 4.79
N LYS A 16 -15.52 0.63 5.87
CA LYS A 16 -15.36 2.00 6.38
C LYS A 16 -13.99 2.21 7.03
N ASP A 17 -13.31 1.12 7.42
CA ASP A 17 -12.04 1.17 8.13
C ASP A 17 -10.80 1.22 7.22
N LEU A 18 -11.01 1.21 5.90
CA LEU A 18 -9.94 1.31 4.91
C LEU A 18 -9.17 2.61 5.11
N VAL A 19 -7.85 2.51 5.04
CA VAL A 19 -6.94 3.63 5.22
C VAL A 19 -6.69 4.27 3.87
N LYS A 20 -6.87 5.59 3.78
CA LYS A 20 -6.47 6.35 2.59
C LYS A 20 -4.98 6.61 2.65
N CYS A 21 -4.29 6.27 1.58
CA CYS A 21 -2.86 6.50 1.48
C CYS A 21 -2.48 7.12 0.14
N THR A 22 -1.30 7.72 0.12
CA THR A 22 -0.64 8.18 -1.09
C THR A 22 0.71 7.50 -1.17
N ILE A 23 1.20 7.26 -2.39
CA ILE A 23 2.50 6.65 -2.61
C ILE A 23 3.28 7.58 -3.55
N MET A 24 4.39 8.10 -3.06
CA MET A 24 5.36 8.83 -3.88
C MET A 24 6.23 7.81 -4.61
N MET A 25 6.15 7.81 -5.93
CA MET A 25 6.91 6.96 -6.82
C MET A 25 8.31 7.53 -7.07
N ASP A 26 9.20 6.72 -7.62
CA ASP A 26 10.57 7.09 -7.96
C ASP A 26 10.67 8.14 -9.09
N ASP A 27 9.66 8.21 -9.95
CA ASP A 27 9.48 9.25 -10.97
C ASP A 27 8.85 10.55 -10.45
N ALA A 28 8.76 10.70 -9.12
CA ALA A 28 8.12 11.81 -8.42
C ALA A 28 6.60 11.95 -8.65
N THR A 29 5.95 10.94 -9.23
CA THR A 29 4.48 10.90 -9.31
C THR A 29 3.87 10.46 -7.97
N VAL A 30 2.67 10.94 -7.69
CA VAL A 30 1.92 10.56 -6.49
C VAL A 30 0.71 9.74 -6.89
N VAL A 31 0.62 8.51 -6.36
CA VAL A 31 -0.49 7.60 -6.58
C VAL A 31 -1.40 7.60 -5.36
N GLU A 32 -2.70 7.85 -5.55
CA GLU A 32 -3.70 7.66 -4.49
C GLU A 32 -4.10 6.18 -4.38
N ALA A 33 -4.13 5.66 -3.16
CA ALA A 33 -4.41 4.25 -2.89
C ALA A 33 -5.25 4.07 -1.60
N ILE A 34 -5.74 2.84 -1.44
CA ILE A 34 -6.40 2.37 -0.22
C ILE A 34 -5.62 1.19 0.35
N ALA A 35 -5.45 1.18 1.67
CA ALA A 35 -4.77 0.14 2.41
C ALA A 35 -5.69 -0.48 3.47
N GLU A 36 -5.30 -1.65 3.96
CA GLU A 36 -6.08 -2.42 4.92
C GLU A 36 -6.11 -1.72 6.29
N PRO A 37 -7.10 -2.00 7.15
CA PRO A 37 -7.21 -1.36 8.46
C PRO A 37 -5.96 -1.54 9.34
N ASP A 38 -5.25 -2.65 9.20
CA ASP A 38 -4.03 -2.96 9.98
C ASP A 38 -2.88 -2.00 9.67
N THR A 39 -2.94 -1.27 8.55
CA THR A 39 -2.01 -0.18 8.23
C THR A 39 -1.99 0.91 9.32
N LYS A 40 -3.07 1.04 10.11
CA LYS A 40 -3.14 1.96 11.26
C LYS A 40 -2.09 1.67 12.34
N ASN A 41 -1.53 0.47 12.38
CA ASN A 41 -0.49 0.06 13.32
C ASN A 41 0.93 0.39 12.84
N VAL A 42 1.10 0.80 11.58
CA VAL A 42 2.39 1.13 10.95
C VAL A 42 2.84 2.51 11.42
N LYS A 43 4.10 2.62 11.83
CA LYS A 43 4.71 3.85 12.33
C LYS A 43 5.54 4.52 11.25
N VAL A 44 5.76 5.83 11.41
CA VAL A 44 6.69 6.58 10.55
C VAL A 44 8.05 5.88 10.54
N ASP A 45 8.65 5.80 9.35
CA ASP A 45 9.86 5.05 9.00
C ASP A 45 9.74 3.52 8.94
N ASP A 46 8.60 2.92 9.29
CA ASP A 46 8.39 1.50 9.09
C ASP A 46 8.36 1.15 7.60
N LYS A 47 8.92 -0.01 7.28
CA LYS A 47 8.93 -0.60 5.93
C LYS A 47 7.91 -1.72 5.86
N ILE A 48 7.00 -1.63 4.90
CA ILE A 48 5.95 -2.63 4.66
C ILE A 48 6.05 -3.16 3.24
N GLN A 49 5.52 -4.35 3.01
CA GLN A 49 5.41 -4.94 1.67
C GLN A 49 3.95 -4.87 1.22
N ALA A 50 3.67 -4.01 0.22
CA ALA A 50 2.39 -4.04 -0.47
C ALA A 50 2.41 -5.22 -1.46
N GLU A 51 1.68 -6.29 -1.13
CA GLU A 51 1.74 -7.54 -1.87
C GLU A 51 1.49 -7.36 -3.36
N ARG A 52 2.40 -7.92 -4.17
CA ARG A 52 2.37 -7.87 -5.65
C ARG A 52 2.43 -6.46 -6.24
N PHE A 53 2.69 -5.44 -5.42
CA PHE A 53 2.95 -4.07 -5.82
C PHE A 53 4.43 -3.72 -5.62
N ALA A 54 4.86 -3.47 -4.38
CA ALA A 54 6.24 -3.07 -4.04
C ALA A 54 6.49 -3.00 -2.52
N PHE A 55 7.73 -2.78 -2.13
CA PHE A 55 8.11 -2.36 -0.78
C PHE A 55 7.95 -0.85 -0.61
N LEU A 56 7.31 -0.46 0.49
CA LEU A 56 6.97 0.92 0.81
C LEU A 56 7.54 1.29 2.18
N ARG A 57 7.98 2.54 2.36
CA ARG A 57 8.31 3.11 3.67
C ARG A 57 7.26 4.16 4.04
N LEU A 58 6.72 4.13 5.25
CA LEU A 58 5.84 5.19 5.72
C LEU A 58 6.68 6.45 5.99
N ASP A 59 6.45 7.51 5.23
CA ASP A 59 7.22 8.75 5.32
C ASP A 59 6.56 9.74 6.29
N SER A 60 5.23 9.90 6.20
CA SER A 60 4.49 10.81 7.07
C SER A 60 3.00 10.46 7.15
N ILE A 61 2.33 10.92 8.20
CA ILE A 61 0.88 10.84 8.34
C ILE A 61 0.31 12.27 8.40
N THR A 62 -0.41 12.69 7.35
CA THR A 62 -0.93 14.05 7.23
C THR A 62 -2.45 14.03 7.17
N LYS A 63 -3.12 14.63 8.16
CA LYS A 63 -4.60 14.69 8.23
C LYS A 63 -5.28 13.31 8.11
N GLY A 64 -4.66 12.28 8.67
CA GLY A 64 -5.16 10.90 8.60
C GLY A 64 -4.92 10.19 7.25
N LYS A 65 -4.21 10.81 6.30
CA LYS A 65 -3.67 10.16 5.11
C LYS A 65 -2.25 9.67 5.38
N TYR A 66 -1.99 8.42 5.03
CA TYR A 66 -0.67 7.80 5.18
C TYR A 66 0.12 8.01 3.89
N ASN A 67 1.25 8.71 3.96
CA ASN A 67 2.08 9.01 2.80
C ASN A 67 3.27 8.04 2.79
N PHE A 68 3.30 7.16 1.80
CA PHE A 68 4.36 6.18 1.61
C PHE A 68 5.34 6.64 0.56
N TRP A 69 6.59 6.20 0.71
CA TRP A 69 7.63 6.30 -0.29
C TRP A 69 7.84 4.93 -0.94
N PHE A 70 7.76 4.89 -2.27
CA PHE A 70 8.15 3.71 -3.04
C PHE A 70 9.64 3.46 -2.87
N THR A 71 10.02 2.21 -2.64
CA THR A 71 11.45 1.84 -2.53
C THR A 71 11.88 1.01 -3.73
N HIS A 72 11.45 -0.25 -3.80
CA HIS A 72 11.78 -1.18 -4.86
C HIS A 72 10.73 -2.30 -4.91
N LYS A 73 10.78 -3.10 -5.99
CA LYS A 73 9.86 -4.19 -6.28
C LYS A 73 10.58 -5.54 -6.29
#